data_AF-A1Z2R7-F1
#
_entry.id   AF-A1Z2R7-F1
#
_cell.length_a   1.000
_cell.length_b   1.000
_cell.length_c   1.000
_cell.angle_alpha   90.00
_cell.angle_beta   90.00
_cell.angle_gamma   90.00
#
_symmetry.space_group_name_H-M   'P 1'
#
loop_
_entity.id
_entity.type
_entity.pdbx_description
1 polymer ?
#
loop_
_entity_poly.entity_id
_entity_poly.type
_entity_poly.pdbx_seq_one_letter_code
_entity_poly.pdbx_strand_id
1 'polypeptide(L)'
;MSAFCSPMVGSQVQRDKGYETSTIKPGYMKPKHEIDPTKTIMRMAGEDPAQLNDPTYRRMRLITGNMRRQINAIKARVEWLAVNAVTTGKNIIEGEGIERYEIDWKIPENCIIEQAKGKKWSEQDKDMHDPIYDIELYADQAGCPANVMIMGAEVWRTLRSFKKFRELYDLSRGSESAAELACKNLGEVVSFKGYLGDLALIVYSGKYTDSDGTEKYFLEPDLLVLGNTNNKGLVAYGAIMDQEAVRTGATQNMFYPKNWIEDGDPAIEYVQTHSAPQPVPADIRKFVTVKIG
;
A
#
# COMPACT_ATOMS: atom_id res chain seq x y z
N MET A 1 -12.89 -18.88 2.28
CA MET A 1 -12.51 -17.45 2.34
C MET A 1 -13.46 -16.72 1.42
N SER A 2 -14.28 -15.83 1.97
CA SER A 2 -15.26 -15.00 1.26
C SER A 2 -15.10 -13.55 1.72
N ALA A 3 -15.57 -12.61 0.91
CA ALA A 3 -15.75 -11.22 1.31
C ALA A 3 -17.19 -10.80 1.02
N PHE A 4 -17.68 -9.79 1.72
CA PHE A 4 -18.99 -9.21 1.45
C PHE A 4 -18.84 -8.13 0.37
N CYS A 5 -19.41 -8.37 -0.81
CA CYS A 5 -19.30 -7.47 -1.95
C CYS A 5 -20.60 -6.69 -2.14
N SER A 6 -20.52 -5.36 -2.25
CA SER A 6 -21.69 -4.48 -2.43
C SER A 6 -21.53 -3.54 -3.63
N PRO A 7 -22.51 -3.43 -4.54
CA PRO A 7 -22.45 -2.44 -5.62
C PRO A 7 -22.55 -1.01 -5.08
N MET A 8 -22.04 -0.03 -5.85
CA MET A 8 -22.11 1.39 -5.51
C MET A 8 -22.87 2.20 -6.56
N VAL A 9 -23.61 3.22 -6.11
CA VAL A 9 -24.22 4.24 -6.98
C VAL A 9 -23.57 5.58 -6.61
N GLY A 10 -22.69 6.07 -7.49
CA GLY A 10 -21.85 7.22 -7.17
C GLY A 10 -20.90 6.93 -6.00
N SER A 11 -21.06 7.67 -4.90
CA SER A 11 -20.32 7.47 -3.65
C SER A 11 -21.04 6.58 -2.64
N GLN A 12 -22.32 6.25 -2.86
CA GLN A 12 -23.14 5.54 -1.86
C GLN A 12 -23.13 4.02 -2.09
N VAL A 13 -22.76 3.28 -1.04
CA VAL A 13 -22.73 1.81 -1.02
C VAL A 13 -24.15 1.25 -0.81
N GLN A 14 -24.57 0.33 -1.68
CA GLN A 14 -25.88 -0.31 -1.62
C GLN A 14 -25.80 -1.63 -0.84
N ARG A 15 -25.68 -1.56 0.49
CA ARG A 15 -25.45 -2.74 1.35
C ARG A 15 -26.56 -3.79 1.30
N ASP A 16 -27.81 -3.38 1.09
CA ASP A 16 -28.95 -4.31 0.96
C ASP A 16 -28.85 -5.21 -0.27
N LYS A 17 -28.09 -4.78 -1.29
CA LYS A 17 -27.80 -5.58 -2.50
C LYS A 17 -26.49 -6.35 -2.38
N GLY A 18 -25.81 -6.28 -1.23
CA GLY A 18 -24.54 -6.96 -1.01
C GLY A 18 -24.73 -8.44 -0.70
N TYR A 19 -23.70 -9.24 -1.01
CA TYR A 19 -23.69 -10.67 -0.75
C TYR A 19 -22.28 -11.16 -0.45
N GLU A 20 -22.17 -12.27 0.31
CA GLU A 20 -20.89 -12.94 0.51
C GLU A 20 -20.51 -13.78 -0.71
N THR A 21 -19.27 -13.64 -1.16
CA THR A 21 -18.75 -14.38 -2.30
C THR A 21 -17.28 -14.72 -2.13
N SER A 22 -16.87 -15.90 -2.61
CA SER A 22 -15.47 -16.28 -2.78
C SER A 22 -14.90 -15.84 -4.13
N THR A 23 -15.76 -15.40 -5.05
CA THR A 23 -15.37 -14.92 -6.38
C THR A 23 -15.30 -13.39 -6.35
N ILE A 24 -14.08 -12.87 -6.47
CA ILE A 24 -13.81 -11.43 -6.46
C ILE A 24 -13.39 -11.00 -7.87
N LYS A 25 -13.93 -9.87 -8.34
CA LYS A 25 -13.55 -9.28 -9.63
C LYS A 25 -12.53 -8.16 -9.40
N PRO A 26 -11.22 -8.39 -9.63
CA PRO A 26 -10.21 -7.39 -9.33
C PRO A 26 -10.34 -6.16 -10.24
N GLY A 27 -9.86 -5.01 -9.76
CA GLY A 27 -9.72 -3.80 -10.56
C GLY A 27 -8.66 -3.99 -11.64
N TYR A 28 -9.08 -4.06 -12.90
CA TYR A 28 -8.15 -4.23 -14.02
C TYR A 28 -7.41 -2.92 -14.31
N MET A 29 -6.08 -2.97 -14.36
CA MET A 29 -5.21 -1.82 -14.57
C MET A 29 -4.38 -1.99 -15.84
N LYS A 30 -4.22 -0.90 -16.60
CA LYS A 30 -3.42 -0.86 -17.84
C LYS A 30 -2.72 0.48 -18.11
N PRO A 31 -1.92 1.02 -17.17
CA PRO A 31 -1.25 2.30 -17.37
C PRO A 31 -0.38 2.28 -18.64
N LYS A 32 -0.58 3.28 -19.52
CA LYS A 32 0.13 3.45 -20.79
C LYS A 32 0.94 4.75 -20.79
N HIS A 33 2.09 4.73 -21.46
CA HIS A 33 2.91 5.92 -21.67
C HIS A 33 3.40 5.96 -23.12
N GLU A 34 3.41 7.16 -23.68
CA GLU A 34 4.05 7.44 -24.96
C GLU A 34 5.59 7.40 -24.83
N ILE A 35 6.24 6.84 -25.84
CA ILE A 35 7.70 6.85 -26.00
C ILE A 35 8.08 8.02 -26.88
N ASP A 36 8.37 9.15 -26.25
CA ASP A 36 8.81 10.36 -26.94
C ASP A 36 10.35 10.43 -26.99
N PRO A 37 10.99 10.18 -28.15
CA PRO A 37 12.44 10.16 -28.30
C PRO A 37 13.09 11.55 -28.16
N THR A 38 12.30 12.63 -28.23
CA THR A 38 12.77 14.01 -28.11
C THR A 38 13.07 14.39 -26.67
N LYS A 39 12.57 13.62 -25.69
CA LYS A 39 12.83 13.86 -24.27
C LYS A 39 14.31 13.78 -23.94
N THR A 40 14.76 14.72 -23.12
CA THR A 40 16.09 14.66 -22.51
C THR A 40 16.15 13.49 -21.54
N ILE A 41 17.03 12.53 -21.81
CA ILE A 41 17.21 11.33 -20.99
C ILE A 41 18.21 11.65 -19.88
N MET A 42 17.82 11.45 -18.62
CA MET A 42 18.74 11.51 -17.49
C MET A 42 19.65 10.28 -17.51
N ARG A 43 20.96 10.52 -17.54
CA ARG A 43 22.00 9.49 -17.50
C ARG A 43 22.05 8.86 -16.09
N MET A 44 22.20 7.54 -16.02
CA MET A 44 22.44 6.86 -14.75
C MET A 44 23.89 7.05 -14.28
N ALA A 45 24.13 6.98 -12.97
CA ALA A 45 25.49 7.01 -12.45
C ALA A 45 26.29 5.80 -12.99
N GLY A 46 27.46 6.06 -13.58
CA GLY A 46 28.32 5.03 -14.17
C GLY A 46 27.96 4.58 -15.60
N GLU A 47 26.94 5.17 -16.22
CA GLU A 47 26.55 4.86 -17.60
C GLU A 47 27.48 5.53 -18.63
N ASP A 48 27.83 4.78 -19.69
CA ASP A 48 28.65 5.28 -20.79
C ASP A 48 27.87 6.35 -21.61
N PRO A 49 28.33 7.61 -21.65
CA PRO A 49 27.66 8.65 -22.41
C PRO A 49 27.63 8.40 -23.93
N ALA A 50 28.53 7.58 -24.49
CA ALA A 50 28.53 7.28 -25.93
C ALA A 50 27.26 6.51 -26.37
N GLN A 51 26.71 5.66 -25.50
CA GLN A 51 25.50 4.88 -25.78
C GLN A 51 24.25 5.77 -25.95
N LEU A 52 24.23 6.94 -25.32
CA LEU A 52 23.10 7.88 -25.41
C LEU A 52 22.97 8.56 -26.78
N ASN A 53 23.98 8.43 -27.65
CA ASN A 53 23.90 8.91 -29.04
C ASN A 53 23.12 7.95 -29.94
N ASP A 54 23.04 6.65 -29.60
CA ASP A 54 22.29 5.66 -30.38
C ASP A 54 20.78 5.82 -30.13
N PRO A 55 19.97 6.14 -31.16
CA PRO A 55 18.52 6.25 -31.03
C PRO A 55 17.86 4.97 -30.50
N THR A 56 18.40 3.79 -30.83
CA THR A 56 17.87 2.51 -30.37
C THR A 56 18.03 2.37 -28.86
N TYR A 57 19.23 2.71 -28.36
CA TYR A 57 19.51 2.72 -26.93
C TYR A 57 18.62 3.72 -26.19
N ARG A 58 18.47 4.95 -26.71
CA ARG A 58 17.59 5.97 -26.15
C ARG A 58 16.14 5.48 -26.03
N ARG A 59 15.61 4.86 -27.09
CA ARG A 59 14.27 4.26 -27.10
C ARG A 59 14.12 3.18 -26.03
N MET A 60 15.08 2.25 -25.92
CA MET A 60 15.06 1.21 -24.90
C MET A 60 15.11 1.78 -23.47
N ARG A 61 15.87 2.85 -23.24
CA ARG A 61 15.90 3.58 -21.96
C ARG A 61 14.54 4.18 -21.60
N LEU A 62 13.83 4.75 -22.56
CA LEU A 62 12.49 5.30 -22.35
C LEU A 62 11.46 4.20 -22.07
N ILE A 63 11.48 3.12 -22.84
CA ILE A 63 10.60 1.95 -22.65
C ILE A 63 10.79 1.38 -21.24
N THR A 64 12.03 1.04 -20.87
CA THR A 64 12.32 0.45 -19.55
C THR A 64 12.03 1.41 -18.39
N GLY A 65 12.28 2.71 -18.55
CA GLY A 65 11.93 3.73 -17.56
C GLY A 65 10.42 3.85 -17.36
N ASN A 66 9.64 3.86 -18.44
CA ASN A 66 8.19 3.90 -18.39
C ASN A 66 7.59 2.60 -17.83
N MET A 67 8.14 1.43 -18.16
CA MET A 67 7.73 0.15 -17.56
C MET A 67 7.94 0.15 -16.05
N ARG A 68 9.09 0.67 -15.57
CA ARG A 68 9.34 0.81 -14.12
C ARG A 68 8.32 1.73 -13.46
N ARG A 69 7.98 2.86 -14.10
CA ARG A 69 6.92 3.77 -13.61
C ARG A 69 5.56 3.07 -13.53
N GLN A 70 5.20 2.27 -14.55
CA GLN A 70 3.95 1.52 -14.59
C GLN A 70 3.88 0.47 -13.48
N ILE A 71 4.95 -0.30 -13.27
CA ILE A 71 5.04 -1.27 -12.17
C ILE A 71 4.90 -0.57 -10.82
N ASN A 72 5.57 0.58 -10.63
CA ASN A 72 5.46 1.36 -9.40
C ASN A 72 4.03 1.86 -9.16
N ALA A 73 3.33 2.33 -10.21
CA ALA A 73 1.93 2.75 -10.10
C ALA A 73 1.00 1.58 -9.73
N ILE A 74 1.22 0.40 -10.32
CA ILE A 74 0.44 -0.81 -9.96
C ILE A 74 0.71 -1.20 -8.51
N LYS A 75 1.98 -1.25 -8.09
CA LYS A 75 2.36 -1.55 -6.70
C LYS A 75 1.81 -0.52 -5.72
N ALA A 76 1.79 0.76 -6.08
CA ALA A 76 1.18 1.81 -5.27
C ALA A 76 -0.34 1.58 -5.10
N ARG A 77 -1.05 1.15 -6.15
CA ARG A 77 -2.47 0.77 -6.02
C ARG A 77 -2.66 -0.44 -5.11
N VAL A 78 -1.79 -1.44 -5.21
CA VAL A 78 -1.81 -2.62 -4.32
C VAL A 78 -1.59 -2.22 -2.87
N GLU A 79 -0.61 -1.35 -2.61
CA GLU A 79 -0.32 -0.82 -1.28
C GLU A 79 -1.51 -0.03 -0.72
N TRP A 80 -2.12 0.84 -1.53
CA TRP A 80 -3.33 1.58 -1.16
C TRP A 80 -4.48 0.63 -0.77
N LEU A 81 -4.72 -0.43 -1.55
CA LEU A 81 -5.71 -1.46 -1.23
C LEU A 81 -5.34 -2.28 0.02
N ALA A 82 -4.04 -2.49 0.28
CA ALA A 82 -3.57 -3.24 1.43
C ALA A 82 -3.76 -2.43 2.72
N VAL A 83 -3.36 -1.15 2.71
CA VAL A 83 -3.54 -0.25 3.86
C VAL A 83 -5.03 -0.05 4.15
N ASN A 84 -5.86 0.21 3.13
CA ASN A 84 -7.30 0.36 3.32
C ASN A 84 -7.96 -0.90 3.91
N ALA A 85 -7.56 -2.09 3.42
CA ALA A 85 -8.05 -3.34 4.00
C ALA A 85 -7.67 -3.47 5.48
N VAL A 86 -6.43 -3.14 5.85
CA VAL A 86 -5.94 -3.26 7.23
C VAL A 86 -6.56 -2.22 8.17
N THR A 87 -6.74 -0.98 7.69
CA THR A 87 -7.21 0.14 8.53
C THR A 87 -8.72 0.25 8.63
N THR A 88 -9.44 -0.11 7.57
CA THR A 88 -10.90 0.06 7.49
C THR A 88 -11.65 -1.26 7.31
N GLY A 89 -10.94 -2.35 7.00
CA GLY A 89 -11.55 -3.63 6.61
C GLY A 89 -12.16 -3.62 5.22
N LYS A 90 -12.04 -2.52 4.46
CA LYS A 90 -12.80 -2.30 3.22
C LYS A 90 -11.92 -1.82 2.09
N ASN A 91 -12.31 -2.19 0.87
CA ASN A 91 -11.69 -1.75 -0.35
C ASN A 91 -12.74 -1.31 -1.36
N ILE A 92 -12.54 -0.15 -1.97
CA ILE A 92 -13.32 0.26 -3.12
C ILE A 92 -12.58 -0.18 -4.38
N ILE A 93 -13.25 -1.02 -5.17
CA ILE A 93 -12.72 -1.56 -6.40
C ILE A 93 -13.32 -0.81 -7.57
N GLU A 94 -12.42 -0.35 -8.43
CA GLU A 94 -12.74 0.25 -9.71
C GLU A 94 -11.73 -0.26 -10.74
N GLY A 95 -12.15 -0.29 -11.99
CA GLY A 95 -11.33 -0.82 -13.07
C GLY A 95 -12.09 -0.78 -14.37
N GLU A 96 -11.36 -1.00 -15.46
CA GLU A 96 -11.99 -1.02 -16.78
C GLU A 96 -12.94 -2.23 -16.92
N GLY A 97 -14.14 -1.97 -17.45
CA GLY A 97 -15.14 -3.01 -17.71
C GLY A 97 -15.86 -3.55 -16.48
N ILE A 98 -15.74 -2.88 -15.32
CA ILE A 98 -16.49 -3.21 -14.10
C ILE A 98 -17.13 -1.96 -13.51
N GLU A 99 -18.33 -2.12 -12.94
CA GLU A 99 -18.92 -1.09 -12.09
C GLU A 99 -18.20 -1.02 -10.75
N ARG A 100 -18.15 0.19 -10.16
CA ARG A 100 -17.51 0.43 -8.88
C ARG A 100 -18.25 -0.32 -7.77
N TYR A 101 -17.51 -1.05 -6.93
CA TYR A 101 -18.10 -1.83 -5.84
C TYR A 101 -17.19 -1.88 -4.60
N GLU A 102 -17.77 -2.14 -3.43
CA GLU A 102 -17.07 -2.29 -2.16
C GLU A 102 -16.82 -3.78 -1.87
N ILE A 103 -15.60 -4.10 -1.45
CA ILE A 103 -15.24 -5.35 -0.76
C ILE A 103 -15.14 -5.03 0.72
N ASP A 104 -15.92 -5.72 1.54
CA ASP A 104 -15.87 -5.63 3.00
C ASP A 104 -15.40 -6.98 3.59
N TRP A 105 -14.23 -6.96 4.23
CA TRP A 105 -13.62 -8.10 4.90
C TRP A 105 -14.18 -8.35 6.30
N LYS A 106 -15.11 -7.49 6.77
CA LYS A 106 -15.76 -7.59 8.09
C LYS A 106 -14.75 -7.53 9.24
N ILE A 107 -13.90 -6.51 9.23
CA ILE A 107 -13.09 -6.22 10.41
C ILE A 107 -14.01 -5.87 11.60
N PRO A 108 -13.78 -6.44 12.79
CA PRO A 108 -14.55 -6.11 13.98
C PRO A 108 -14.45 -4.62 14.34
N GLU A 109 -15.55 -4.00 14.76
CA GLU A 109 -15.57 -2.56 15.08
C GLU A 109 -14.62 -2.20 16.24
N ASN A 110 -14.43 -3.11 17.20
CA ASN A 110 -13.50 -2.92 18.31
C ASN A 110 -12.02 -2.89 17.88
N CYS A 111 -11.70 -3.35 16.67
CA CYS A 111 -10.36 -3.26 16.09
C CYS A 111 -10.09 -1.91 15.42
N ILE A 112 -11.10 -1.04 15.26
CA ILE A 112 -10.94 0.32 14.73
C ILE A 112 -11.24 1.30 15.87
N ILE A 113 -10.19 1.88 16.44
CA ILE A 113 -10.26 2.66 17.67
C ILE A 113 -9.99 4.14 17.35
N GLU A 114 -10.77 5.03 17.93
CA GLU A 114 -10.49 6.46 17.95
C GLU A 114 -10.28 6.91 19.40
N GLN A 115 -9.22 7.68 19.66
CA GLN A 115 -8.97 8.19 21.01
C GLN A 115 -10.10 9.15 21.44
N ALA A 116 -10.85 8.72 22.46
CA ALA A 116 -11.92 9.50 23.04
C ALA A 116 -11.39 10.78 23.71
N LYS A 117 -12.25 11.81 23.75
CA LYS A 117 -11.99 13.08 24.44
C LYS A 117 -11.57 12.83 25.90
N GLY A 118 -10.53 13.50 26.37
CA GLY A 118 -9.94 13.33 27.70
C GLY A 118 -8.93 12.18 27.82
N LYS A 119 -8.90 11.25 26.85
CA LYS A 119 -7.89 10.17 26.75
C LYS A 119 -6.96 10.35 25.55
N LYS A 120 -7.12 11.45 24.81
CA LYS A 120 -6.25 11.79 23.69
C LYS A 120 -4.83 11.97 24.17
N TRP A 121 -3.88 11.38 23.45
CA TRP A 121 -2.47 11.54 23.78
C TRP A 121 -2.04 13.00 23.72
N SER A 122 -2.63 13.84 22.86
CA SER A 122 -2.37 15.29 22.84
C SER A 122 -2.74 16.00 24.14
N GLU A 123 -3.75 15.51 24.87
CA GLU A 123 -4.29 16.11 26.11
C GLU A 123 -3.62 15.55 27.38
N GLN A 124 -2.83 14.47 27.27
CA GLN A 124 -2.18 13.83 28.42
C GLN A 124 -0.91 14.56 28.87
N ASP A 125 -0.63 14.48 30.17
CA ASP A 125 0.63 14.91 30.76
C ASP A 125 1.80 14.06 30.25
N LYS A 126 2.80 14.71 29.66
CA LYS A 126 3.91 14.02 28.99
C LYS A 126 4.92 13.38 29.94
N ASP A 127 4.95 13.81 31.20
CA ASP A 127 5.86 13.29 32.20
C ASP A 127 5.23 12.15 33.01
N MET A 128 3.91 12.18 33.22
CA MET A 128 3.20 11.24 34.09
C MET A 128 2.46 10.13 33.35
N HIS A 129 1.90 10.42 32.16
CA HIS A 129 1.10 9.45 31.41
C HIS A 129 1.95 8.31 30.87
N ASP A 130 1.38 7.11 30.91
CA ASP A 130 2.01 5.90 30.38
C ASP A 130 1.32 5.47 29.07
N PRO A 131 1.90 5.82 27.90
CA PRO A 131 1.31 5.43 26.62
C PRO A 131 1.47 3.93 26.33
N ILE A 132 2.28 3.18 27.09
CA ILE A 132 2.51 1.75 26.86
C ILE A 132 1.29 0.95 27.29
N TYR A 133 0.70 1.31 28.43
CA TYR A 133 -0.55 0.73 28.90
C TYR A 133 -1.67 0.90 27.86
N ASP A 134 -1.75 2.08 27.22
CA ASP A 134 -2.72 2.30 26.15
C ASP A 134 -2.46 1.39 24.94
N ILE A 135 -1.18 1.22 24.54
CA ILE A 135 -0.80 0.33 23.42
C ILE A 135 -1.17 -1.13 23.73
N GLU A 136 -0.95 -1.60 24.95
CA GLU A 136 -1.36 -2.94 25.39
C GLU A 136 -2.87 -3.11 25.31
N LEU A 137 -3.65 -2.14 25.79
CA LEU A 137 -5.12 -2.16 25.69
C LEU A 137 -5.63 -2.14 24.25
N TYR A 138 -4.95 -1.44 23.34
CA TYR A 138 -5.27 -1.49 21.92
C TYR A 138 -4.92 -2.86 21.34
N ALA A 139 -3.75 -3.43 21.70
CA ALA A 139 -3.33 -4.74 21.24
C ALA A 139 -4.26 -5.87 21.71
N ASP A 140 -4.89 -5.74 22.89
CA ASP A 140 -5.88 -6.69 23.41
C ASP A 140 -7.11 -6.84 22.50
N GLN A 141 -7.40 -5.86 21.65
CA GLN A 141 -8.51 -5.96 20.69
C GLN A 141 -8.17 -6.90 19.53
N ALA A 142 -6.89 -7.14 19.24
CA ALA A 142 -6.49 -8.13 18.24
C ALA A 142 -6.68 -9.55 18.78
N GLY A 143 -7.14 -10.45 17.92
CA GLY A 143 -7.24 -11.88 18.26
C GLY A 143 -5.88 -12.60 18.43
N CYS A 144 -4.76 -11.89 18.46
CA CYS A 144 -3.42 -12.43 18.68
C CYS A 144 -2.44 -11.36 19.16
N PRO A 145 -1.28 -11.75 19.75
CA PRO A 145 -0.23 -10.81 20.12
C PRO A 145 0.24 -9.98 18.91
N ALA A 146 0.34 -8.66 19.09
CA ALA A 146 0.95 -7.77 18.12
C ALA A 146 2.48 -7.80 18.28
N ASN A 147 3.22 -7.96 17.18
CA ASN A 147 4.69 -7.91 17.19
C ASN A 147 5.25 -6.79 16.29
N VAL A 148 4.37 -5.98 15.69
CA VAL A 148 4.74 -4.79 14.94
C VAL A 148 3.71 -3.68 15.18
N MET A 149 4.21 -2.46 15.38
CA MET A 149 3.45 -1.22 15.39
C MET A 149 3.95 -0.30 14.26
N ILE A 150 3.08 -0.04 13.29
CA ILE A 150 3.32 0.87 12.16
C ILE A 150 2.63 2.18 12.46
N MET A 151 3.38 3.28 12.42
CA MET A 151 2.91 4.60 12.86
C MET A 151 3.02 5.62 11.74
N GLY A 152 2.03 6.48 11.61
CA GLY A 152 2.17 7.75 10.91
C GLY A 152 3.14 8.69 11.64
N ALA A 153 3.57 9.74 10.96
CA ALA A 153 4.57 10.67 11.48
C ALA A 153 4.09 11.43 12.74
N GLU A 154 2.80 11.76 12.84
CA GLU A 154 2.23 12.49 13.97
C GLU A 154 2.11 11.58 15.21
N VAL A 155 1.77 10.31 15.01
CA VAL A 155 1.80 9.31 16.08
C VAL A 155 3.19 9.21 16.68
N TRP A 156 4.22 9.04 15.86
CA TRP A 156 5.59 8.93 16.34
C TRP A 156 6.04 10.19 17.08
N ARG A 157 5.69 11.38 16.56
CA ARG A 157 6.01 12.66 17.20
C ARG A 157 5.39 12.74 18.60
N THR A 158 4.14 12.34 18.72
CA THR A 158 3.40 12.36 19.99
C THR A 158 3.92 11.31 20.96
N LEU A 159 4.12 10.06 20.52
CA LEU A 159 4.63 8.98 21.35
C LEU A 159 6.01 9.30 21.95
N ARG A 160 6.91 9.84 21.12
CA ARG A 160 8.27 10.25 21.55
C ARG A 160 8.26 11.39 22.58
N SER A 161 7.18 12.16 22.69
CA SER A 161 7.10 13.25 23.66
C SER A 161 6.96 12.74 25.10
N PHE A 162 6.41 11.54 25.30
CA PHE A 162 6.23 10.95 26.63
C PHE A 162 7.56 10.52 27.24
N LYS A 163 7.77 10.86 28.52
CA LYS A 163 8.97 10.51 29.28
C LYS A 163 9.06 9.00 29.49
N LYS A 164 7.97 8.37 29.97
CA LYS A 164 7.91 6.92 30.21
C LYS A 164 8.20 6.08 28.97
N PHE A 165 7.73 6.53 27.80
CA PHE A 165 8.09 5.87 26.52
C PHE A 165 9.60 5.93 26.26
N ARG A 166 10.23 7.09 26.46
CA ARG A 166 11.68 7.27 26.23
C ARG A 166 12.55 6.43 27.18
N GLU A 167 12.06 6.14 28.38
CA GLU A 167 12.76 5.31 29.37
C GLU A 167 12.77 3.82 29.00
N LEU A 168 11.75 3.35 28.26
CA LEU A 168 11.59 1.96 27.85
C LEU A 168 11.90 1.70 26.37
N TYR A 169 12.06 2.77 25.59
CA TYR A 169 12.38 2.70 24.17
C TYR A 169 13.80 2.16 23.96
N ASP A 170 13.88 0.99 23.29
CA ASP A 170 15.15 0.39 22.93
C ASP A 170 15.54 0.76 21.48
N LEU A 171 16.68 1.45 21.34
CA LEU A 171 17.27 1.82 20.05
C LEU A 171 18.18 0.71 19.49
N SER A 172 18.35 -0.41 20.20
CA SER A 172 19.14 -1.53 19.72
C SER A 172 18.62 -2.01 18.35
N ARG A 173 19.56 -2.21 17.42
CA ARG A 173 19.30 -2.57 16.03
C ARG A 173 20.23 -3.72 15.68
N GLY A 174 19.68 -4.85 15.24
CA GLY A 174 20.41 -6.11 15.11
C GLY A 174 19.99 -7.00 13.93
N SER A 175 19.02 -6.57 13.10
CA SER A 175 18.38 -7.42 12.08
C SER A 175 17.76 -8.71 12.65
N GLU A 176 17.18 -8.63 13.85
CA GLU A 176 16.73 -9.82 14.58
C GLU A 176 15.29 -10.23 14.23
N SER A 177 14.46 -9.29 13.76
CA SER A 177 13.04 -9.55 13.43
C SER A 177 12.70 -9.37 11.95
N ALA A 178 11.65 -10.08 11.50
CA ALA A 178 11.11 -9.94 10.14
C ALA A 178 10.68 -8.50 9.81
N ALA A 179 10.20 -7.76 10.81
CA ALA A 179 9.81 -6.35 10.69
C ALA A 179 11.01 -5.45 10.36
N GLU A 180 12.15 -5.69 11.01
CA GLU A 180 13.39 -4.96 10.73
C GLU A 180 13.96 -5.30 9.35
N LEU A 181 13.92 -6.58 8.95
CA LEU A 181 14.34 -7.01 7.61
C LEU A 181 13.51 -6.37 6.50
N ALA A 182 12.18 -6.27 6.67
CA ALA A 182 11.29 -5.67 5.69
C ALA A 182 11.60 -4.18 5.44
N CYS A 183 12.08 -3.46 6.47
CA CYS A 183 12.41 -2.04 6.37
C CYS A 183 13.71 -1.74 5.59
N LYS A 184 14.63 -2.71 5.45
CA LYS A 184 15.98 -2.47 4.90
C LYS A 184 15.99 -1.88 3.50
N ASN A 185 15.07 -2.31 2.64
CA ASN A 185 14.99 -1.90 1.24
C ASN A 185 13.99 -0.76 1.00
N LEU A 186 13.38 -0.21 2.07
CA LEU A 186 12.30 0.78 1.99
C LEU A 186 12.66 2.10 2.69
N GLY A 187 13.95 2.36 2.91
CA GLY A 187 14.44 3.52 3.67
C GLY A 187 14.05 4.90 3.13
N GLU A 188 13.56 4.98 1.89
CA GLU A 188 13.00 6.20 1.30
C GLU A 188 11.69 6.64 1.98
N VAL A 189 10.86 5.68 2.41
CA VAL A 189 9.50 5.94 2.93
C VAL A 189 9.22 5.30 4.29
N VAL A 190 10.09 4.39 4.75
CA VAL A 190 9.94 3.65 6.01
C VAL A 190 11.15 3.85 6.90
N SER A 191 10.91 4.08 8.19
CA SER A 191 11.95 4.21 9.19
C SER A 191 11.68 3.28 10.36
N PHE A 192 12.46 2.20 10.45
CA PHE A 192 12.51 1.35 11.63
C PHE A 192 13.05 2.15 12.82
N LYS A 193 12.38 2.13 13.98
CA LYS A 193 12.81 2.92 15.15
C LYS A 193 13.54 2.06 16.18
N GLY A 194 13.12 0.83 16.37
CA GLY A 194 13.68 -0.04 17.40
C GLY A 194 12.58 -0.94 17.92
N TYR A 195 12.66 -1.30 19.20
CA TYR A 195 11.70 -2.18 19.85
C TYR A 195 11.13 -1.53 21.12
N LEU A 196 9.93 -1.96 21.46
CA LEU A 196 9.32 -1.78 22.77
C LEU A 196 8.96 -3.18 23.29
N GLY A 197 9.83 -3.78 24.09
CA GLY A 197 9.73 -5.20 24.40
C GLY A 197 9.86 -6.06 23.13
N ASP A 198 8.84 -6.85 22.81
CA ASP A 198 8.74 -7.68 21.59
C ASP A 198 8.03 -6.96 20.42
N LEU A 199 7.62 -5.71 20.60
CA LEU A 199 6.91 -4.91 19.60
C LEU A 199 7.89 -4.11 18.74
N ALA A 200 8.00 -4.45 17.45
CA ALA A 200 8.80 -3.70 16.49
C ALA A 200 8.15 -2.35 16.15
N LEU A 201 8.91 -1.26 16.25
CA LEU A 201 8.44 0.10 15.99
C LEU A 201 8.83 0.58 14.60
N ILE A 202 7.84 0.93 13.76
CA ILE A 202 8.04 1.40 12.40
C ILE A 202 7.31 2.73 12.17
N VAL A 203 7.99 3.71 11.58
CA VAL A 203 7.34 4.92 11.06
C VAL A 203 7.18 4.79 9.56
N TYR A 204 5.96 4.96 9.07
CA TYR A 204 5.61 4.89 7.66
C TYR A 204 5.16 6.26 7.15
N SER A 205 5.88 6.77 6.14
CA SER A 205 5.65 8.09 5.53
C SER A 205 5.43 7.98 4.02
N GLY A 206 5.02 6.80 3.54
CA GLY A 206 4.75 6.57 2.13
C GLY A 206 3.61 7.46 1.61
N LYS A 207 3.80 7.99 0.40
CA LYS A 207 2.82 8.82 -0.30
C LYS A 207 2.51 8.27 -1.67
N TYR A 208 1.33 8.58 -2.18
CA TYR A 208 0.95 8.39 -3.58
C TYR A 208 0.34 9.67 -4.15
N THR A 209 0.32 9.76 -5.47
CA THR A 209 -0.37 10.82 -6.20
C THR A 209 -1.69 10.28 -6.69
N ASP A 210 -2.79 10.93 -6.32
CA ASP A 210 -4.13 10.56 -6.77
C ASP A 210 -4.38 11.01 -8.23
N SER A 211 -5.52 10.64 -8.82
CA SER A 211 -5.92 11.04 -10.17
C SER A 211 -5.89 12.56 -10.38
N ASP A 212 -6.17 13.33 -9.33
CA ASP A 212 -6.22 14.79 -9.34
C ASP A 212 -4.83 15.44 -9.18
N GLY A 213 -3.75 14.65 -9.14
CA GLY A 213 -2.39 15.15 -8.99
C GLY A 213 -2.01 15.56 -7.56
N THR A 214 -2.88 15.32 -6.58
CA THR A 214 -2.64 15.64 -5.17
C THR A 214 -1.88 14.52 -4.48
N GLU A 215 -0.83 14.86 -3.72
CA GLU A 215 -0.13 13.91 -2.85
C GLU A 215 -0.97 13.57 -1.62
N LYS A 216 -1.13 12.27 -1.36
CA LYS A 216 -1.81 11.72 -0.18
C LYS A 216 -0.91 10.70 0.51
N TYR A 217 -1.10 10.54 1.81
CA TYR A 217 -0.43 9.48 2.56
C TYR A 217 -1.13 8.14 2.33
N PHE A 218 -0.36 7.05 2.30
CA PHE A 218 -0.96 5.72 2.35
C PHE A 218 -1.59 5.44 3.71
N LEU A 219 -0.84 5.72 4.78
CA LEU A 219 -1.31 5.70 6.17
C LEU A 219 -1.37 7.14 6.67
N GLU A 220 -2.55 7.60 7.08
CA GLU A 220 -2.70 8.96 7.59
C GLU A 220 -1.75 9.23 8.77
N PRO A 221 -1.18 10.45 8.88
CA PRO A 221 -0.13 10.73 9.88
C PRO A 221 -0.53 10.48 11.33
N ASP A 222 -1.82 10.57 11.64
CA ASP A 222 -2.43 10.38 12.97
C ASP A 222 -2.94 8.95 13.23
N LEU A 223 -2.68 8.01 12.31
CA LEU A 223 -3.02 6.60 12.48
C LEU A 223 -1.82 5.77 12.90
N LEU A 224 -2.08 4.77 13.75
CA LEU A 224 -1.18 3.65 13.99
C LEU A 224 -1.90 2.33 13.74
N VAL A 225 -1.13 1.31 13.37
CA VAL A 225 -1.59 -0.05 13.12
C VAL A 225 -0.76 -1.01 13.97
N LEU A 226 -1.44 -1.81 14.78
CA LEU A 226 -0.89 -2.95 15.47
C LEU A 226 -1.23 -4.23 14.69
N GLY A 227 -0.26 -5.11 14.55
CA GLY A 227 -0.47 -6.38 13.87
C GLY A 227 0.61 -7.40 14.16
N ASN A 228 0.52 -8.54 13.47
CA ASN A 228 1.50 -9.61 13.59
C ASN A 228 2.09 -9.96 12.22
N THR A 229 3.42 -9.93 12.11
CA THR A 229 4.16 -10.22 10.87
C THR A 229 4.01 -11.68 10.38
N ASN A 230 3.49 -12.58 11.20
CA ASN A 230 3.12 -13.94 10.78
C ASN A 230 1.74 -14.01 10.11
N ASN A 231 0.92 -12.95 10.21
CA ASN A 231 -0.38 -12.85 9.53
C ASN A 231 -0.21 -12.48 8.04
N LYS A 232 0.35 -13.40 7.26
CA LYS A 232 0.70 -13.17 5.86
C LYS A 232 -0.45 -13.55 4.93
N GLY A 233 -1.11 -12.53 4.38
CA GLY A 233 -2.02 -12.68 3.26
C GLY A 233 -1.29 -12.87 1.93
N LEU A 234 -2.00 -12.64 0.83
CA LEU A 234 -1.42 -12.66 -0.52
C LEU A 234 -1.98 -11.52 -1.37
N VAL A 235 -1.33 -11.25 -2.50
CA VAL A 235 -1.92 -10.47 -3.59
C VAL A 235 -2.37 -11.46 -4.65
N ALA A 236 -3.68 -11.60 -4.82
CA ALA A 236 -4.26 -12.41 -5.88
C ALA A 236 -4.25 -11.62 -7.19
N TYR A 237 -3.88 -12.27 -8.30
CA TYR A 237 -3.88 -11.66 -9.62
C TYR A 237 -4.94 -12.34 -10.49
N GLY A 238 -5.86 -11.54 -11.01
CA GLY A 238 -6.80 -11.99 -12.03
C GLY A 238 -6.10 -12.25 -13.36
N ALA A 239 -6.75 -13.03 -14.23
CA ALA A 239 -6.24 -13.29 -15.57
C ALA A 239 -6.13 -11.99 -16.40
N ILE A 240 -5.09 -11.93 -17.24
CA ILE A 240 -4.90 -10.85 -18.21
C ILE A 240 -5.89 -11.03 -19.36
N MET A 241 -6.64 -9.96 -19.65
CA MET A 241 -7.74 -9.97 -20.63
C MET A 241 -7.36 -9.35 -21.98
N ASP A 242 -6.10 -8.99 -22.17
CA ASP A 242 -5.58 -8.52 -23.46
C ASP A 242 -5.67 -9.62 -24.53
N GLN A 243 -6.13 -9.28 -25.73
CA GLN A 243 -6.36 -10.25 -26.80
C GLN A 243 -5.10 -11.03 -27.20
N GLU A 244 -3.93 -10.39 -27.19
CA GLU A 244 -2.67 -11.06 -27.50
C GLU A 244 -2.24 -11.99 -26.36
N ALA A 245 -2.45 -11.57 -25.11
CA ALA A 245 -2.21 -12.43 -23.95
C ALA A 245 -3.10 -13.68 -24.02
N VAL A 246 -4.37 -13.55 -24.43
CA VAL A 246 -5.28 -14.67 -24.64
C VAL A 246 -4.82 -15.56 -25.78
N ARG A 247 -4.44 -14.99 -26.93
CA ARG A 247 -3.96 -15.75 -28.11
C ARG A 247 -2.68 -16.54 -27.84
N THR A 248 -1.75 -15.94 -27.10
CA THR A 248 -0.45 -16.55 -26.79
C THR A 248 -0.49 -17.46 -25.56
N GLY A 249 -1.64 -17.58 -24.89
CA GLY A 249 -1.78 -18.37 -23.66
C GLY A 249 -1.11 -17.75 -22.43
N ALA A 250 -0.75 -16.46 -22.49
CA ALA A 250 -0.06 -15.72 -21.43
C ALA A 250 -1.00 -15.02 -20.43
N THR A 251 -2.21 -15.57 -20.21
CA THR A 251 -3.24 -14.96 -19.37
C THR A 251 -2.92 -15.04 -17.86
N GLN A 252 -2.14 -16.04 -17.43
CA GLN A 252 -1.77 -16.24 -16.03
C GLN A 252 -0.47 -15.51 -15.68
N ASN A 253 -0.53 -14.18 -15.60
CA ASN A 253 0.62 -13.32 -15.29
C ASN A 253 0.28 -12.22 -14.27
N MET A 254 1.27 -11.85 -13.45
CA MET A 254 1.16 -10.69 -12.56
C MET A 254 1.19 -9.36 -13.34
N PHE A 255 2.07 -9.31 -14.34
CA PHE A 255 2.28 -8.15 -15.21
C PHE A 255 2.42 -8.65 -16.64
N TYR A 256 1.72 -8.02 -17.58
CA TYR A 256 1.87 -8.29 -19.00
C TYR A 256 2.20 -7.00 -19.76
N PRO A 257 3.49 -6.73 -20.00
CA PRO A 257 3.92 -5.55 -20.73
C PRO A 257 3.73 -5.73 -22.24
N LYS A 258 3.36 -4.66 -22.93
CA LYS A 258 3.24 -4.58 -24.38
C LYS A 258 3.87 -3.29 -24.87
N ASN A 259 4.49 -3.36 -26.05
CA ASN A 259 5.00 -2.21 -26.76
C ASN A 259 4.52 -2.30 -28.21
N TRP A 260 3.95 -1.22 -28.73
CA TRP A 260 3.49 -1.14 -30.13
C TRP A 260 3.64 0.27 -30.66
N ILE A 261 3.64 0.38 -31.99
CA ILE A 261 3.66 1.65 -32.71
C ILE A 261 2.32 1.74 -33.44
N GLU A 262 1.61 2.85 -33.24
CA GLU A 262 0.40 3.17 -33.99
C GLU A 262 0.81 3.96 -35.24
N ASP A 263 0.39 3.47 -36.41
CA ASP A 263 0.59 4.16 -37.67
C ASP A 263 -0.23 5.46 -37.70
N GLY A 264 0.36 6.56 -38.16
CA GLY A 264 -0.28 7.86 -38.24
C GLY A 264 0.70 8.97 -38.64
N ASP A 265 0.20 10.19 -38.77
CA ASP A 265 0.98 11.42 -38.96
C ASP A 265 0.79 12.34 -37.74
N PRO A 266 1.60 12.24 -36.67
CA PRO A 266 2.79 11.39 -36.52
C PRO A 266 2.49 9.96 -36.03
N ALA A 267 3.40 9.02 -36.30
CA ALA A 267 3.38 7.69 -35.72
C ALA A 267 3.76 7.77 -34.23
N ILE A 268 2.99 7.10 -33.37
CA ILE A 268 3.16 7.20 -31.90
C ILE A 268 3.47 5.83 -31.33
N GLU A 269 4.55 5.74 -30.58
CA GLU A 269 4.94 4.53 -29.87
C GLU A 269 4.41 4.54 -28.43
N TYR A 270 3.81 3.43 -28.01
CA TYR A 270 3.31 3.24 -26.66
C TYR A 270 3.93 2.02 -25.98
N VAL A 271 4.19 2.15 -24.69
CA VAL A 271 4.39 1.03 -23.78
C VAL A 271 3.27 0.99 -22.75
N GLN A 272 2.74 -0.20 -22.47
CA GLN A 272 1.67 -0.43 -21.50
C GLN A 272 1.92 -1.69 -20.69
N THR A 273 1.53 -1.69 -19.41
CA THR A 273 1.61 -2.89 -18.57
C THR A 273 0.23 -3.23 -18.01
N HIS A 274 -0.27 -4.43 -18.32
CA HIS A 274 -1.52 -4.95 -17.79
C HIS A 274 -1.32 -5.65 -16.45
N SER A 275 -2.25 -5.47 -15.50
CA SER A 275 -2.30 -6.20 -14.23
C SER A 275 -3.69 -6.14 -13.61
N ALA A 276 -4.06 -7.12 -12.79
CA ALA A 276 -5.34 -7.16 -12.10
C ALA A 276 -5.17 -7.63 -10.64
N PRO A 277 -4.47 -6.85 -9.79
CA PRO A 277 -4.12 -7.27 -8.44
C PRO A 277 -5.22 -6.99 -7.41
N GLN A 278 -5.33 -7.85 -6.40
CA GLN A 278 -6.18 -7.67 -5.23
C GLN A 278 -5.48 -8.23 -3.98
N PRO A 279 -5.15 -7.40 -2.98
CA PRO A 279 -4.74 -7.89 -1.67
C PRO A 279 -5.87 -8.71 -1.00
N VAL A 280 -5.51 -9.86 -0.46
CA VAL A 280 -6.39 -10.77 0.29
C VAL A 280 -5.72 -11.03 1.65
N PRO A 281 -6.27 -10.50 2.76
CA PRO A 281 -5.71 -10.74 4.09
C PRO A 281 -5.91 -12.21 4.50
N ALA A 282 -5.00 -12.74 5.31
CA ALA A 282 -5.17 -14.08 5.89
C ALA A 282 -6.23 -14.07 7.00
N ASP A 283 -6.06 -13.19 7.99
CA ASP A 283 -7.06 -12.93 9.03
C ASP A 283 -7.13 -11.44 9.35
N ILE A 284 -8.23 -10.78 9.00
CA ILE A 284 -8.39 -9.34 9.20
C ILE A 284 -8.53 -8.95 10.67
N ARG A 285 -8.93 -9.89 11.54
CA ARG A 285 -9.19 -9.67 12.99
C ARG A 285 -7.91 -9.55 13.82
N LYS A 286 -6.75 -9.73 13.18
CA LYS A 286 -5.42 -9.64 13.78
C LYS A 286 -4.75 -8.29 13.55
N PHE A 287 -5.52 -7.33 13.05
CA PHE A 287 -5.09 -5.94 12.90
C PHE A 287 -5.94 -5.06 13.79
N VAL A 288 -5.29 -4.12 14.47
CA VAL A 288 -5.96 -3.05 15.22
C VAL A 288 -5.43 -1.73 14.69
N THR A 289 -6.33 -0.81 14.37
CA THR A 289 -5.99 0.53 13.91
C THR A 289 -6.48 1.54 14.92
N VAL A 290 -5.62 2.50 15.27
CA VAL A 290 -5.93 3.54 16.24
C VAL A 290 -5.69 4.91 15.63
N LYS A 291 -6.70 5.77 15.69
CA LYS A 291 -6.57 7.20 15.38
C LYS A 291 -6.29 7.96 16.67
N ILE A 292 -5.10 8.56 16.75
CA ILE A 292 -4.74 9.39 17.91
C ILE A 292 -5.37 10.77 17.77
N GLY A 293 -5.63 11.41 18.90
CA GLY A 293 -6.27 12.73 18.95
C GLY A 293 -5.41 13.80 19.58
#